data_AF-A0A960XN07-F1
#
_entry.id   AF-A0A960XN07-F1
#
_cell.length_a   1.000
_cell.length_b   1.000
_cell.length_c   1.000
_cell.angle_alpha   90.00
_cell.angle_beta   90.00
_cell.angle_gamma   90.00
#
_symmetry.space_group_name_H-M   'P 1'
#
loop_
_entity.id
_entity.type
_entity.pdbx_description
1 polymer ?
#
loop_
_entity_poly.entity_id
_entity_poly.type
_entity_poly.pdbx_seq_one_letter_code
_entity_poly.pdbx_strand_id
1 'polypeptide(L)'
;GRTWALGHELMDVPFKPWMSGALKPLKLKLPEGRGLMIVAMQLETRAGLALHRNFTTIRLTDGPLPRDATLKFGKARQRVLRFAPAGFAASEWSLKQWQVLDGRKVNGAGHGFFEYRIPWPSDQDLGKVAGASLVFEASAKQLFGKDREGAGQQEGDFMRGRGTHDPSLNPNAYPMTDTVATPSEVRVRVNGQTVAVAALPDDPADHRGILSWHAQLRDRRLREAGSYGYLINASIPAEALQASADTGEIVVRFEVDAALPGGLALYGEDFGRYPVEPA
;
A
#
# COMPACT_ATOMS: atom_id res chain seq x y z
N GLY A 1 1.53 12.80 -5.98
CA GLY A 1 2.30 12.18 -7.07
C GLY A 1 2.29 13.11 -8.26
N ARG A 2 3.42 13.28 -8.96
CA ARG A 2 3.43 14.00 -10.24
C ARG A 2 2.89 13.05 -11.30
N THR A 3 1.80 13.41 -11.97
CA THR A 3 1.27 12.66 -13.11
C THR A 3 1.95 13.21 -14.35
N TRP A 4 2.81 12.44 -14.99
CA TRP A 4 3.40 12.80 -16.27
C TRP A 4 2.64 12.09 -17.39
N ALA A 5 2.28 12.81 -18.45
CA ALA A 5 1.78 12.18 -19.66
C ALA A 5 2.94 11.41 -20.32
N LEU A 6 2.91 10.08 -20.22
CA LEU A 6 3.95 9.21 -20.76
C LEU A 6 3.78 8.95 -22.27
N GLY A 7 2.59 9.23 -22.81
CA GLY A 7 2.25 9.10 -24.22
C GLY A 7 0.75 9.35 -24.45
N HIS A 8 0.37 9.47 -25.72
CA HIS A 8 -1.02 9.47 -26.16
C HIS A 8 -1.10 8.75 -27.51
N GLU A 9 -2.25 8.11 -27.78
CA GLU A 9 -2.56 7.49 -29.06
C GLU A 9 -3.99 7.86 -29.44
N LEU A 10 -4.20 8.17 -30.71
CA LEU A 10 -5.51 8.49 -31.27
C LEU A 10 -5.89 7.44 -32.30
N MET A 11 -7.12 6.97 -32.23
CA MET A 11 -7.68 6.04 -33.20
C MET A 11 -9.05 6.54 -33.65
N ASP A 12 -9.21 6.74 -34.95
CA ASP A 12 -10.51 7.01 -35.54
C ASP A 12 -11.42 5.80 -35.41
N VAL A 13 -12.59 6.00 -34.81
CA VAL A 13 -13.62 4.98 -34.70
C VAL A 13 -14.76 5.34 -35.65
N PRO A 14 -15.09 4.49 -36.64
CA PRO A 14 -16.23 4.74 -37.49
C PRO A 14 -17.52 4.65 -36.67
N PHE A 15 -18.24 5.76 -36.57
CA PHE A 15 -19.50 5.81 -35.85
C PHE A 15 -20.66 5.36 -36.75
N LYS A 16 -21.49 4.46 -36.23
CA LYS A 16 -22.81 4.12 -36.76
C LYS A 16 -23.83 4.18 -35.62
N PRO A 17 -25.03 4.75 -35.81
CA PRO A 17 -26.08 4.71 -34.80
C PRO A 17 -26.30 3.29 -34.28
N TRP A 18 -26.39 3.13 -32.96
CA TRP A 18 -26.63 1.85 -32.28
C TRP A 18 -25.54 0.78 -32.48
N MET A 19 -24.33 1.17 -32.89
CA MET A 19 -23.21 0.24 -33.01
C MET A 19 -22.86 -0.39 -31.64
N SER A 20 -22.91 -1.72 -31.60
CA SER A 20 -22.34 -2.54 -30.53
C SER A 20 -21.41 -3.58 -31.16
N GLY A 21 -20.14 -3.56 -30.76
CA GLY A 21 -19.13 -4.46 -31.32
C GLY A 21 -17.73 -4.14 -30.83
N ALA A 22 -16.81 -5.09 -31.03
CA ALA A 22 -15.41 -4.90 -30.68
C ALA A 22 -14.76 -3.83 -31.57
N LEU A 23 -14.01 -2.92 -30.94
CA LEU A 23 -13.14 -1.97 -31.64
C LEU A 23 -11.78 -2.62 -31.95
N LYS A 24 -11.06 -2.04 -32.91
CA LYS A 24 -9.66 -2.43 -33.12
C LYS A 24 -8.86 -2.19 -31.83
N PRO A 25 -7.97 -3.12 -31.43
CA PRO A 25 -7.14 -2.93 -30.24
C PRO A 25 -6.25 -1.68 -30.35
N LEU A 26 -6.15 -0.94 -29.26
CA LEU A 26 -5.21 0.17 -29.09
C LEU A 26 -3.81 -0.37 -28.76
N LYS A 27 -2.75 0.19 -29.36
CA LYS A 27 -1.38 -0.30 -29.19
C LYS A 27 -0.53 0.69 -28.38
N LEU A 28 -0.58 0.51 -27.06
CA LEU A 28 0.15 1.38 -26.14
C LEU A 28 1.63 1.01 -26.04
N LYS A 29 2.51 1.99 -26.30
CA LYS A 29 3.93 1.88 -25.91
C LYS A 29 4.06 2.25 -24.44
N LEU A 30 4.36 1.26 -23.61
CA LEU A 30 4.61 1.46 -22.20
C LEU A 30 6.06 1.94 -21.99
N PRO A 31 6.31 2.84 -21.02
CA PRO A 31 7.64 3.35 -20.76
C PRO A 31 8.56 2.28 -20.16
N GLU A 32 9.86 2.51 -20.28
CA GLU A 32 10.89 1.71 -19.63
C GLU A 32 10.90 2.04 -18.13
N GLY A 33 10.42 1.11 -17.31
CA GLY A 33 10.42 1.26 -15.86
C GLY A 33 9.29 0.52 -15.16
N ARG A 34 9.49 0.30 -13.86
CA ARG A 34 8.48 -0.28 -12.98
C ARG A 34 7.52 0.80 -12.51
N GLY A 35 6.26 0.46 -12.32
CA GLY A 35 5.29 1.39 -11.75
C GLY A 35 3.84 1.02 -12.00
N LEU A 36 2.95 1.84 -11.46
CA LEU A 36 1.52 1.77 -11.67
C LEU A 36 1.10 2.89 -12.61
N MET A 37 0.41 2.54 -13.69
CA MET A 37 0.01 3.46 -14.75
C MET A 37 -1.49 3.48 -14.91
N ILE A 38 -2.04 4.65 -15.23
CA ILE A 38 -3.43 4.84 -15.59
C ILE A 38 -3.48 5.08 -17.10
N VAL A 39 -4.17 4.21 -17.81
CA VAL A 39 -4.54 4.41 -19.21
C VAL A 39 -5.91 5.08 -19.21
N ALA A 40 -5.92 6.39 -19.37
CA ALA A 40 -7.15 7.16 -19.53
C ALA A 40 -7.58 7.15 -21.00
N MET A 41 -8.86 6.91 -21.23
CA MET A 41 -9.48 6.83 -22.55
C MET A 41 -10.61 7.85 -22.63
N GLN A 42 -10.67 8.61 -23.73
CA GLN A 42 -11.75 9.53 -24.03
C GLN A 42 -12.25 9.26 -25.45
N LEU A 43 -13.55 9.11 -25.61
CA LEU A 43 -14.20 9.09 -26.92
C LEU A 43 -14.73 10.51 -27.18
N GLU A 44 -14.42 11.06 -28.33
CA GLU A 44 -14.81 12.42 -28.71
C GLU A 44 -15.54 12.45 -30.05
N THR A 45 -16.38 13.47 -30.25
CA THR A 45 -16.86 13.83 -31.59
C THR A 45 -15.74 14.46 -32.41
N ARG A 46 -15.94 14.60 -33.73
CA ARG A 46 -15.01 15.36 -34.60
C ARG A 46 -14.82 16.83 -34.17
N ALA A 47 -15.76 17.38 -33.41
CA ALA A 47 -15.67 18.74 -32.88
C ALA A 47 -14.92 18.81 -31.52
N GLY A 48 -14.36 17.69 -31.03
CA GLY A 48 -13.66 17.62 -29.74
C GLY A 48 -14.59 17.50 -28.53
N LEU A 49 -15.89 17.21 -28.73
CA LEU A 49 -16.82 17.03 -27.60
C LEU A 49 -16.66 15.62 -27.01
N ALA A 50 -16.32 15.53 -25.72
CA ALA A 50 -16.24 14.25 -25.01
C ALA A 50 -17.62 13.57 -24.90
N LEU A 51 -17.73 12.38 -25.49
CA LEU A 51 -18.91 11.51 -25.43
C LEU A 51 -18.81 10.49 -24.29
N HIS A 52 -17.61 9.98 -24.02
CA HIS A 52 -17.38 8.98 -22.99
C HIS A 52 -15.97 9.08 -22.44
N ARG A 53 -15.80 8.73 -21.15
CA ARG A 53 -14.51 8.63 -20.49
C ARG A 53 -14.42 7.29 -19.78
N ASN A 54 -13.28 6.64 -19.90
CA ASN A 54 -13.00 5.42 -19.17
C ASN A 54 -11.51 5.40 -18.78
N PHE A 55 -11.13 4.52 -17.89
CA PHE A 55 -9.73 4.26 -17.59
C PHE A 55 -9.52 2.79 -17.28
N THR A 56 -8.29 2.34 -17.45
CA THR A 56 -7.82 1.10 -16.85
C THR A 56 -6.46 1.34 -16.21
N THR A 57 -6.01 0.40 -15.39
CA THR A 57 -4.71 0.50 -14.72
C THR A 57 -3.82 -0.66 -15.12
N ILE A 58 -2.55 -0.34 -15.33
CA ILE A 58 -1.53 -1.32 -15.71
C ILE A 58 -0.41 -1.24 -14.67
N ARG A 59 -0.07 -2.38 -14.11
CA ARG A 59 1.11 -2.52 -13.26
C ARG A 59 2.26 -3.04 -14.12
N LEU A 60 3.28 -2.20 -14.29
CA LEU A 60 4.55 -2.54 -14.93
C LEU A 60 5.51 -3.06 -13.88
N THR A 61 5.91 -4.31 -14.01
CA THR A 61 6.87 -4.96 -13.12
C THR A 61 7.70 -5.98 -13.91
N ASP A 62 8.90 -6.26 -13.42
CA ASP A 62 9.82 -7.26 -13.96
C ASP A 62 10.28 -8.16 -12.81
N GLY A 63 9.29 -8.77 -12.15
CA GLY A 63 9.46 -9.51 -10.91
C GLY A 63 9.59 -8.62 -9.66
N PRO A 64 9.82 -9.23 -8.48
CA PRO A 64 9.94 -8.52 -7.20
C PRO A 64 11.03 -7.45 -7.21
N LEU A 65 10.91 -6.44 -6.34
CA LEU A 65 11.98 -5.47 -6.12
C LEU A 65 13.19 -6.15 -5.43
N PRO A 66 14.44 -5.85 -5.85
CA PRO A 66 15.61 -6.35 -5.14
C PRO A 66 15.66 -5.80 -3.72
N ARG A 67 16.03 -6.65 -2.75
CA ARG A 67 16.13 -6.28 -1.33
C ARG A 67 17.22 -5.26 -1.06
N ASP A 68 18.36 -5.41 -1.71
CA ASP A 68 19.45 -4.43 -1.68
C ASP A 68 19.71 -3.95 -3.11
N ALA A 69 19.56 -2.66 -3.35
CA ALA A 69 19.80 -2.07 -4.67
C ALA A 69 20.47 -0.71 -4.54
N THR A 70 21.38 -0.41 -5.47
CA THR A 70 21.88 0.95 -5.67
C THR A 70 21.13 1.60 -6.84
N LEU A 71 20.33 2.62 -6.55
CA LEU A 71 19.64 3.44 -7.53
C LEU A 71 20.45 4.71 -7.84
N LYS A 72 20.41 5.15 -9.11
CA LYS A 72 21.00 6.42 -9.54
C LYS A 72 19.89 7.44 -9.81
N PHE A 73 19.96 8.58 -9.15
CA PHE A 73 19.06 9.72 -9.37
C PHE A 73 19.90 10.93 -9.79
N GLY A 74 20.05 11.12 -11.10
CA GLY A 74 20.96 12.12 -11.66
C GLY A 74 22.41 11.82 -11.23
N LYS A 75 23.03 12.75 -10.48
CA LYS A 75 24.39 12.57 -9.93
C LYS A 75 24.41 11.85 -8.56
N ALA A 76 23.27 11.72 -7.89
CA ALA A 76 23.17 11.07 -6.59
C ALA A 76 23.05 9.55 -6.74
N ARG A 77 23.65 8.82 -5.81
CA ARG A 77 23.48 7.37 -5.63
C ARG A 77 22.74 7.15 -4.32
N GLN A 78 21.70 6.32 -4.35
CA GLN A 78 20.96 5.90 -3.16
C GLN A 78 21.05 4.39 -3.07
N ARG A 79 21.50 3.88 -1.92
CA ARG A 79 21.30 2.46 -1.60
C ARG A 79 19.94 2.31 -0.95
N VAL A 80 19.17 1.32 -1.37
CA VAL A 80 17.81 1.07 -0.91
C VAL A 80 17.77 -0.34 -0.33
N LEU A 81 17.42 -0.44 0.96
CA LEU A 81 17.37 -1.68 1.71
C LEU A 81 15.91 -2.01 2.05
N ARG A 82 15.28 -2.86 1.24
CA ARG A 82 13.87 -3.22 1.36
C ARG A 82 13.68 -4.42 2.27
N PHE A 83 12.62 -4.39 3.06
CA PHE A 83 12.20 -5.51 3.90
C PHE A 83 10.71 -5.80 3.72
N ALA A 84 10.35 -7.08 3.72
CA ALA A 84 8.99 -7.49 3.45
C ALA A 84 8.11 -7.17 4.65
N PRO A 85 6.84 -6.76 4.46
CA PRO A 85 5.92 -6.53 5.58
C PRO A 85 5.83 -7.73 6.52
N ALA A 86 5.80 -8.96 5.99
CA ALA A 86 5.79 -10.19 6.78
C ALA A 86 7.16 -10.65 7.31
N GLY A 87 8.24 -9.93 7.02
CA GLY A 87 9.60 -10.26 7.44
C GLY A 87 9.99 -9.71 8.82
N PHE A 88 9.03 -9.40 9.69
CA PHE A 88 9.32 -8.90 11.03
C PHE A 88 10.02 -9.98 11.87
N ALA A 89 11.01 -9.56 12.66
CA ALA A 89 11.73 -10.41 13.61
C ALA A 89 10.95 -10.64 14.90
N ALA A 90 10.12 -9.66 15.30
CA ALA A 90 9.23 -9.77 16.45
C ALA A 90 7.95 -8.96 16.23
N SER A 91 6.86 -9.38 16.88
CA SER A 91 5.59 -8.65 16.90
C SER A 91 4.79 -9.01 18.14
N GLU A 92 4.08 -8.02 18.69
CA GLU A 92 3.10 -8.23 19.75
C GLU A 92 1.93 -7.28 19.52
N TRP A 93 0.70 -7.78 19.60
CA TRP A 93 -0.52 -7.01 19.35
C TRP A 93 -1.58 -7.37 20.37
N SER A 94 -2.21 -6.36 20.96
CA SER A 94 -3.14 -6.55 22.07
C SER A 94 -4.44 -7.28 21.69
N LEU A 95 -4.79 -7.29 20.39
CA LEU A 95 -5.98 -7.98 19.89
C LEU A 95 -5.62 -9.13 18.94
N LYS A 96 -5.03 -8.81 17.78
CA LYS A 96 -4.74 -9.81 16.75
C LYS A 96 -3.65 -9.35 15.80
N GLN A 97 -2.88 -10.30 15.29
CA GLN A 97 -1.95 -10.13 14.17
C GLN A 97 -2.32 -11.13 13.06
N TRP A 98 -2.30 -10.70 11.79
CA TRP A 98 -2.46 -11.58 10.65
C TRP A 98 -1.79 -11.04 9.38
N GLN A 99 -1.61 -11.92 8.40
CA GLN A 99 -1.02 -11.60 7.09
C GLN A 99 -2.07 -11.74 5.99
N VAL A 100 -1.91 -10.98 4.91
CA VAL A 100 -2.81 -10.96 3.76
C VAL A 100 -2.04 -11.36 2.51
N LEU A 101 -2.58 -12.33 1.76
CA LEU A 101 -2.05 -12.79 0.47
C LEU A 101 -0.54 -13.07 0.51
N ASP A 102 -0.13 -14.04 1.34
CA ASP A 102 1.28 -14.45 1.49
C ASP A 102 2.20 -13.32 1.94
N GLY A 103 1.72 -12.49 2.87
CA GLY A 103 2.55 -11.47 3.53
C GLY A 103 2.72 -10.16 2.77
N ARG A 104 1.96 -9.94 1.69
CA ARG A 104 1.96 -8.68 0.93
C ARG A 104 1.46 -7.49 1.75
N LYS A 105 0.64 -7.75 2.76
CA LYS A 105 0.24 -6.82 3.81
C LYS A 105 0.23 -7.56 5.14
N VAL A 106 0.62 -6.88 6.20
CA VAL A 106 0.47 -7.37 7.57
C VAL A 106 -0.36 -6.42 8.40
N ASN A 107 -1.16 -7.01 9.29
CA ASN A 107 -2.12 -6.31 10.12
C ASN A 107 -1.87 -6.61 11.58
N GLY A 108 -1.95 -5.56 12.39
CA GLY A 108 -1.93 -5.60 13.83
C GLY A 108 -3.08 -4.76 14.38
N ALA A 109 -3.97 -5.38 15.15
CA ALA A 109 -5.13 -4.70 15.71
C ALA A 109 -4.93 -4.37 17.19
N GLY A 110 -5.45 -3.20 17.61
CA GLY A 110 -5.27 -2.66 18.95
C GLY A 110 -3.98 -1.85 19.07
N HIS A 111 -3.26 -2.01 20.18
CA HIS A 111 -1.92 -1.45 20.35
C HIS A 111 -0.88 -2.57 20.26
N GLY A 112 0.36 -2.23 19.96
CA GLY A 112 1.37 -3.25 19.67
C GLY A 112 2.48 -2.76 18.76
N PHE A 113 3.23 -3.70 18.19
CA PHE A 113 4.34 -3.38 17.31
C PHE A 113 4.68 -4.46 16.28
N PHE A 114 5.39 -4.02 15.24
CA PHE A 114 6.22 -4.87 14.38
C PHE A 114 7.68 -4.39 14.47
N GLU A 115 8.62 -5.31 14.69
CA GLU A 115 10.06 -5.03 14.71
C GLU A 115 10.77 -5.76 13.57
N TYR A 116 11.61 -5.06 12.83
CA TYR A 116 12.40 -5.56 11.70
C TYR A 116 13.88 -5.36 11.99
N ARG A 117 14.71 -6.31 11.55
CA ARG A 117 16.16 -6.27 11.67
C ARG A 117 16.78 -6.38 10.30
N ILE A 118 17.29 -5.27 9.78
CA ILE A 118 17.92 -5.21 8.47
C ILE A 118 19.43 -5.19 8.68
N PRO A 119 20.22 -6.11 8.08
CA PRO A 119 21.67 -6.07 8.20
C PRO A 119 22.23 -4.73 7.69
N TRP A 120 23.12 -4.11 8.48
CA TRP A 120 23.91 -2.99 7.98
C TRP A 120 24.79 -3.49 6.84
N PRO A 121 24.83 -2.81 5.68
CA PRO A 121 25.64 -3.31 4.59
C PRO A 121 27.13 -3.17 4.90
N SER A 122 27.85 -4.29 4.94
CA SER A 122 29.28 -4.33 5.33
C SER A 122 30.21 -3.47 4.45
N ASP A 123 29.82 -3.21 3.20
CA ASP A 123 30.53 -2.35 2.25
C ASP A 123 30.12 -0.87 2.34
N GLN A 124 29.16 -0.54 3.21
CA GLN A 124 28.70 0.84 3.40
C GLN A 124 29.57 1.57 4.42
N ASP A 125 30.36 2.51 3.90
CA ASP A 125 31.09 3.51 4.69
C ASP A 125 30.12 4.62 5.15
N LEU A 126 29.88 4.72 6.46
CA LEU A 126 29.00 5.73 7.05
C LEU A 126 29.50 7.16 6.77
N GLY A 127 30.82 7.38 6.68
CA GLY A 127 31.40 8.70 6.37
C GLY A 127 31.07 9.22 4.97
N LYS A 128 30.54 8.36 4.10
CA LYS A 128 30.06 8.70 2.75
C LYS A 128 28.54 8.79 2.63
N VAL A 129 27.81 8.57 3.73
CA VAL A 129 26.34 8.67 3.78
C VAL A 129 25.97 10.11 4.11
N ALA A 130 25.36 10.81 3.15
CA ALA A 130 24.89 12.18 3.37
C ALA A 130 23.60 12.25 4.21
N GLY A 131 22.87 11.14 4.32
CA GLY A 131 21.63 11.01 5.07
C GLY A 131 20.87 9.75 4.66
N ALA A 132 19.85 9.40 5.43
CA ALA A 132 18.97 8.28 5.13
C ALA A 132 17.52 8.61 5.49
N SER A 133 16.59 7.93 4.85
CA SER A 133 15.16 8.05 5.12
C SER A 133 14.52 6.68 5.07
N LEU A 134 13.57 6.44 5.95
CA LEU A 134 12.68 5.28 5.90
C LEU A 134 11.39 5.65 5.16
N VAL A 135 11.06 4.91 4.11
CA VAL A 135 9.86 5.11 3.29
C VAL A 135 8.98 3.87 3.34
N PHE A 136 7.70 4.04 3.65
CA PHE A 136 6.76 2.93 3.77
C PHE A 136 5.31 3.40 3.57
N GLU A 137 4.42 2.47 3.23
CA GLU A 137 2.97 2.71 3.22
C GLU A 137 2.34 2.05 4.45
N ALA A 138 1.55 2.82 5.21
CA ALA A 138 0.84 2.33 6.39
C ALA A 138 -0.57 2.94 6.55
N SER A 139 -1.48 2.23 7.20
CA SER A 139 -2.81 2.73 7.59
C SER A 139 -3.14 2.31 9.01
N ALA A 140 -4.19 2.89 9.60
CA ALA A 140 -4.81 2.29 10.77
C ALA A 140 -5.36 0.91 10.40
N LYS A 141 -5.63 0.07 11.39
CA LYS A 141 -6.23 -1.24 11.17
C LYS A 141 -7.08 -1.67 12.35
N GLN A 142 -8.39 -1.51 12.21
CA GLN A 142 -9.33 -2.01 13.20
C GLN A 142 -9.50 -3.53 13.10
N LEU A 143 -9.94 -4.16 14.19
CA LEU A 143 -10.36 -5.56 14.18
C LEU A 143 -11.81 -5.67 13.68
N PHE A 144 -11.95 -5.99 12.40
CA PHE A 144 -13.26 -6.22 11.78
C PHE A 144 -13.98 -7.43 12.37
N GLY A 145 -15.31 -7.42 12.28
CA GLY A 145 -16.19 -8.50 12.71
C GLY A 145 -15.77 -9.85 12.12
N LYS A 146 -15.55 -9.92 10.81
CA LYS A 146 -15.08 -11.15 10.13
C LYS A 146 -13.74 -11.69 10.64
N ASP A 147 -12.93 -10.83 11.24
CA ASP A 147 -11.57 -11.16 11.69
C ASP A 147 -11.55 -11.55 13.19
N ARG A 148 -12.68 -11.46 13.90
CA ARG A 148 -12.80 -11.90 15.31
C ARG A 148 -12.94 -13.41 15.39
N GLU A 149 -12.43 -13.99 16.49
CA GLU A 149 -12.70 -15.40 16.80
C GLU A 149 -14.19 -15.61 17.06
N GLY A 150 -14.75 -16.70 16.53
CA GLY A 150 -16.17 -17.00 16.65
C GLY A 150 -17.09 -16.02 15.91
N ALA A 151 -16.58 -15.28 14.92
CA ALA A 151 -17.39 -14.38 14.11
C ALA A 151 -18.63 -15.10 13.55
N GLY A 152 -19.81 -14.60 13.92
CA GLY A 152 -21.09 -15.09 13.41
C GLY A 152 -21.29 -14.75 11.95
N GLN A 153 -22.28 -15.38 11.31
CA GLN A 153 -22.67 -15.00 9.96
C GLN A 153 -23.48 -13.71 9.95
N GLN A 154 -23.38 -12.97 8.85
CA GLN A 154 -24.25 -11.82 8.64
C GLN A 154 -25.67 -12.32 8.36
N GLU A 155 -26.59 -12.08 9.28
CA GLU A 155 -27.97 -12.56 9.23
C GLU A 155 -28.98 -11.44 9.53
N GLY A 156 -30.21 -11.61 9.06
CA GLY A 156 -31.33 -10.70 9.32
C GLY A 156 -32.11 -10.32 8.06
N ASP A 157 -33.20 -9.59 8.27
CA ASP A 157 -33.99 -9.00 7.20
C ASP A 157 -33.35 -7.69 6.71
N PHE A 158 -32.51 -7.81 5.68
CA PHE A 158 -31.82 -6.69 5.04
C PHE A 158 -32.78 -5.63 4.49
N MET A 159 -33.99 -6.03 4.08
CA MET A 159 -35.01 -5.09 3.57
C MET A 159 -35.58 -4.20 4.68
N ARG A 160 -35.48 -4.65 5.94
CA ARG A 160 -35.82 -3.87 7.14
C ARG A 160 -34.59 -3.27 7.83
N GLY A 161 -33.44 -3.24 7.14
CA GLY A 161 -32.18 -2.72 7.66
C GLY A 161 -31.49 -3.62 8.70
N ARG A 162 -32.02 -4.82 8.98
CA ARG A 162 -31.38 -5.79 9.88
C ARG A 162 -30.22 -6.48 9.16
N GLY A 163 -29.20 -6.89 9.90
CA GLY A 163 -28.01 -7.53 9.32
C GLY A 163 -26.95 -6.57 8.78
N THR A 164 -27.08 -5.25 9.00
CA THR A 164 -26.10 -4.23 8.55
C THR A 164 -25.32 -3.57 9.70
N HIS A 165 -25.52 -4.03 10.94
CA HIS A 165 -24.93 -3.40 12.14
C HIS A 165 -23.40 -3.42 12.16
N ASP A 166 -22.80 -4.49 11.64
CA ASP A 166 -21.37 -4.57 11.38
C ASP A 166 -21.17 -4.93 9.89
N PRO A 167 -20.89 -3.93 9.02
CA PRO A 167 -20.69 -4.17 7.60
C PRO A 167 -19.44 -5.00 7.30
N SER A 168 -18.55 -5.17 8.28
CA SER A 168 -17.31 -5.92 8.16
C SER A 168 -17.45 -7.42 8.52
N LEU A 169 -18.65 -7.90 8.88
CA LEU A 169 -18.90 -9.32 9.14
C LEU A 169 -18.88 -10.20 7.89
N ASN A 170 -19.16 -9.64 6.72
CA ASN A 170 -19.09 -10.39 5.47
C ASN A 170 -17.62 -10.82 5.22
N PRO A 171 -17.34 -12.11 4.98
CA PRO A 171 -15.97 -12.58 4.72
C PRO A 171 -15.26 -11.89 3.55
N ASN A 172 -16.01 -11.34 2.60
CA ASN A 172 -15.48 -10.60 1.45
C ASN A 172 -15.52 -9.07 1.63
N ALA A 173 -15.96 -8.57 2.78
CA ALA A 173 -16.05 -7.14 3.02
C ALA A 173 -14.71 -6.52 3.42
N TYR A 174 -14.53 -5.32 2.92
CA TYR A 174 -13.75 -4.26 3.56
C TYR A 174 -14.63 -3.01 3.46
N PRO A 175 -15.08 -2.41 4.58
CA PRO A 175 -15.88 -1.20 4.53
C PRO A 175 -15.19 -0.13 3.67
N MET A 176 -15.97 0.48 2.75
CA MET A 176 -15.42 1.51 1.88
C MET A 176 -15.15 2.78 2.67
N THR A 177 -14.11 3.52 2.28
CA THR A 177 -13.80 4.82 2.87
C THR A 177 -15.01 5.75 2.78
N ASP A 178 -15.46 6.24 3.93
CA ASP A 178 -16.60 7.15 4.06
C ASP A 178 -16.32 8.23 5.12
N THR A 179 -17.37 8.81 5.69
CA THR A 179 -17.25 9.85 6.73
C THR A 179 -16.87 9.32 8.12
N VAL A 180 -16.95 8.00 8.35
CA VAL A 180 -16.63 7.35 9.63
C VAL A 180 -15.19 6.82 9.55
N ALA A 181 -14.26 7.63 10.08
CA ALA A 181 -12.85 7.27 10.11
C ALA A 181 -12.50 6.43 11.35
N THR A 182 -11.52 5.55 11.19
CA THR A 182 -10.91 4.77 12.28
C THR A 182 -9.44 5.12 12.42
N PRO A 183 -9.11 6.21 13.15
CA PRO A 183 -7.75 6.73 13.18
C PRO A 183 -6.82 5.90 14.08
N SER A 184 -5.54 6.00 13.81
CA SER A 184 -4.43 5.49 14.61
C SER A 184 -3.24 6.46 14.53
N GLU A 185 -2.18 6.16 15.26
CA GLU A 185 -0.90 6.86 15.18
C GLU A 185 0.22 5.84 15.25
N VAL A 186 1.18 5.93 14.32
CA VAL A 186 2.35 5.07 14.34
C VAL A 186 3.57 5.85 14.80
N ARG A 187 4.19 5.39 15.88
CA ARG A 187 5.52 5.80 16.29
C ARG A 187 6.53 4.87 15.63
N VAL A 188 7.51 5.46 14.97
CA VAL A 188 8.58 4.72 14.29
C VAL A 188 9.88 4.94 15.04
N ARG A 189 10.55 3.84 15.39
CA ARG A 189 11.89 3.86 15.99
C ARG A 189 12.91 3.21 15.08
N VAL A 190 14.11 3.77 15.06
CA VAL A 190 15.29 3.16 14.46
C VAL A 190 16.37 3.06 15.52
N ASN A 191 16.82 1.84 15.83
CA ASN A 191 17.76 1.55 16.92
C ASN A 191 17.38 2.22 18.24
N GLY A 192 16.10 2.14 18.59
CA GLY A 192 15.52 2.70 19.83
C GLY A 192 15.15 4.18 19.77
N GLN A 193 15.65 4.94 18.79
CA GLN A 193 15.39 6.37 18.66
C GLN A 193 14.13 6.63 17.83
N THR A 194 13.25 7.51 18.32
CA THR A 194 12.04 7.90 17.59
C THR A 194 12.40 8.76 16.38
N VAL A 195 12.12 8.26 15.17
CA VAL A 195 12.41 8.98 13.91
C VAL A 195 11.15 9.60 13.29
N ALA A 196 9.97 9.10 13.65
CA ALA A 196 8.69 9.67 13.25
C ALA A 196 7.58 9.32 14.23
N VAL A 197 6.59 10.20 14.28
CA VAL A 197 5.25 9.93 14.81
C VAL A 197 4.30 10.40 13.73
N ALA A 198 3.57 9.47 13.10
CA ALA A 198 2.74 9.75 11.94
C ALA A 198 1.28 9.40 12.22
N ALA A 199 0.41 10.39 12.02
CA ALA A 199 -1.03 10.16 12.07
C ALA A 199 -1.47 9.26 10.93
N LEU A 200 -2.30 8.27 11.24
CA LEU A 200 -2.94 7.36 10.30
C LEU A 200 -4.43 7.63 10.37
N PRO A 201 -4.96 8.54 9.52
CA PRO A 201 -6.29 9.08 9.75
C PRO A 201 -7.42 8.06 9.58
N ASP A 202 -7.19 6.91 8.93
CA ASP A 202 -8.20 5.89 8.72
C ASP A 202 -7.60 4.50 8.41
N ASP A 203 -8.46 3.49 8.34
CA ASP A 203 -8.28 2.15 7.76
C ASP A 203 -9.01 2.06 6.39
N PRO A 204 -8.51 2.72 5.33
CA PRO A 204 -9.34 3.02 4.18
C PRO A 204 -9.34 1.89 3.15
N ALA A 205 -10.44 1.79 2.39
CA ALA A 205 -10.52 1.00 1.17
C ALA A 205 -11.41 1.64 0.10
N ASP A 206 -10.85 1.80 -1.11
CA ASP A 206 -11.58 2.23 -2.31
C ASP A 206 -10.72 2.01 -3.58
N HIS A 207 -11.03 2.71 -4.67
CA HIS A 207 -10.30 2.63 -5.94
C HIS A 207 -8.83 3.10 -5.86
N ARG A 208 -8.45 3.86 -4.82
CA ARG A 208 -7.07 4.30 -4.56
C ARG A 208 -6.17 3.14 -4.16
N GLY A 209 -6.71 2.09 -3.52
CA GLY A 209 -5.99 0.84 -3.21
C GLY A 209 -5.91 -0.11 -4.40
N ILE A 210 -5.50 0.40 -5.55
CA ILE A 210 -5.53 -0.33 -6.81
C ILE A 210 -4.57 -1.53 -6.83
N LEU A 211 -3.46 -1.50 -6.08
CA LEU A 211 -2.58 -2.66 -5.98
C LEU A 211 -3.24 -3.78 -5.18
N SER A 212 -4.00 -3.43 -4.14
CA SER A 212 -4.83 -4.39 -3.41
C SER A 212 -5.89 -5.03 -4.30
N TRP A 213 -6.46 -4.30 -5.26
CA TRP A 213 -7.34 -4.87 -6.29
C TRP A 213 -6.60 -5.81 -7.25
N HIS A 214 -5.42 -5.42 -7.74
CA HIS A 214 -4.58 -6.25 -8.63
C HIS A 214 -4.09 -7.55 -7.98
N ALA A 215 -3.84 -7.52 -6.67
CA ALA A 215 -3.29 -8.67 -5.94
C ALA A 215 -4.28 -9.82 -5.75
N GLN A 216 -5.58 -9.59 -5.96
CA GLN A 216 -6.62 -10.58 -5.62
C GLN A 216 -6.49 -11.87 -6.44
N LEU A 217 -6.71 -12.99 -5.75
CA LEU A 217 -6.79 -14.29 -6.38
C LEU A 217 -8.09 -14.43 -7.17
N ARG A 218 -8.06 -15.20 -8.27
CA ARG A 218 -9.25 -15.49 -9.08
C ARG A 218 -10.03 -16.68 -8.51
N ASP A 219 -10.28 -16.66 -7.20
CA ASP A 219 -10.90 -17.75 -6.44
C ASP A 219 -12.28 -17.38 -5.86
N ARG A 220 -12.88 -16.30 -6.37
CA ARG A 220 -14.19 -15.77 -5.97
C ARG A 220 -14.24 -15.28 -4.51
N ARG A 221 -13.09 -14.92 -3.92
CA ARG A 221 -13.00 -14.26 -2.61
C ARG A 221 -12.22 -12.94 -2.71
N LEU A 222 -12.60 -11.98 -1.86
CA LEU A 222 -11.88 -10.74 -1.69
C LEU A 222 -11.14 -10.74 -0.36
N ARG A 223 -9.84 -10.52 -0.42
CA ARG A 223 -8.95 -10.44 0.74
C ARG A 223 -8.43 -9.02 0.83
N GLU A 224 -9.16 -8.22 1.60
CA GLU A 224 -8.84 -6.81 1.87
C GLU A 224 -8.65 -5.98 0.58
N ALA A 225 -9.45 -6.30 -0.43
CA ALA A 225 -9.40 -5.68 -1.73
C ALA A 225 -9.72 -4.18 -1.63
N GLY A 226 -8.98 -3.37 -2.38
CA GLY A 226 -9.10 -1.91 -2.33
C GLY A 226 -8.54 -1.23 -1.08
N SER A 227 -8.09 -1.96 -0.06
CA SER A 227 -7.46 -1.34 1.12
C SER A 227 -6.15 -0.65 0.77
N TYR A 228 -5.80 0.44 1.45
CA TYR A 228 -4.55 1.16 1.21
C TYR A 228 -4.11 1.97 2.43
N GLY A 229 -2.91 2.54 2.35
CA GLY A 229 -2.36 3.42 3.36
C GLY A 229 -1.83 4.74 2.83
N TYR A 230 -1.12 5.41 3.72
CA TYR A 230 -0.51 6.70 3.53
C TYR A 230 1.00 6.49 3.36
N LEU A 231 1.58 7.12 2.35
CA LEU A 231 3.02 7.07 2.13
C LEU A 231 3.69 7.96 3.17
N ILE A 232 4.52 7.37 4.01
CA ILE A 232 5.27 8.04 5.06
C ILE A 232 6.74 8.02 4.68
N ASN A 233 7.41 9.15 4.88
CA ASN A 233 8.84 9.32 4.71
C ASN A 233 9.40 9.95 5.98
N ALA A 234 10.22 9.21 6.71
CA ALA A 234 10.85 9.62 7.95
C ALA A 234 12.35 9.79 7.74
N SER A 235 12.89 10.98 8.02
CA SER A 235 14.34 11.19 8.03
C SER A 235 14.95 10.43 9.20
N ILE A 236 16.00 9.65 8.94
CA ILE A 236 16.74 8.93 9.99
C ILE A 236 17.84 9.86 10.52
N PRO A 237 17.86 10.17 11.84
CA PRO A 237 18.91 10.98 12.44
C PRO A 237 20.30 10.33 12.32
N ALA A 238 21.35 11.15 12.32
CA ALA A 238 22.73 10.66 12.17
C ALA A 238 23.13 9.72 13.32
N GLU A 239 22.65 10.01 14.53
CA GLU A 239 22.86 9.18 15.72
C GLU A 239 22.25 7.77 15.59
N ALA A 240 21.08 7.61 14.95
CA ALA A 240 20.48 6.31 14.69
C ALA A 240 21.29 5.53 13.65
N LEU A 241 21.79 6.21 12.61
CA LEU A 241 22.65 5.61 11.59
C LEU A 241 24.00 5.19 12.15
N GLN A 242 24.60 5.99 13.04
CA GLN A 242 25.82 5.63 13.74
C GLN A 242 25.59 4.36 14.57
N ALA A 243 24.50 4.32 15.35
CA ALA A 243 24.15 3.12 16.09
C ALA A 243 23.97 1.89 15.17
N SER A 244 23.41 2.07 13.97
CA SER A 244 23.27 0.95 13.01
C SER A 244 24.59 0.44 12.47
N ALA A 245 25.53 1.34 12.18
CA ALA A 245 26.86 0.97 11.74
C ALA A 245 27.64 0.25 12.86
N ASP A 246 27.49 0.70 14.11
CA ASP A 246 28.17 0.14 15.28
C ASP A 246 27.65 -1.26 15.65
N THR A 247 26.32 -1.46 15.58
CA THR A 247 25.70 -2.77 15.88
C THR A 247 25.74 -3.74 14.69
N GLY A 248 25.96 -3.23 13.48
CA GLY A 248 25.86 -4.01 12.25
C GLY A 248 24.41 -4.32 11.82
N GLU A 249 23.41 -3.68 12.43
CA GLU A 249 21.99 -3.85 12.10
C GLU A 249 21.20 -2.54 12.23
N ILE A 250 20.24 -2.36 11.33
CA ILE A 250 19.21 -1.33 11.38
C ILE A 250 17.97 -2.00 11.97
N VAL A 251 17.66 -1.71 13.23
CA VAL A 251 16.45 -2.22 13.90
C VAL A 251 15.34 -1.18 13.74
N VAL A 252 14.32 -1.49 12.93
CA VAL A 252 13.17 -0.63 12.69
C VAL A 252 11.97 -1.16 13.46
N ARG A 253 11.31 -0.32 14.24
CA ARG A 253 10.10 -0.70 14.99
C ARG A 253 8.96 0.25 14.71
N PHE A 254 7.82 -0.29 14.32
CA PHE A 254 6.56 0.43 14.14
C PHE A 254 5.66 0.12 15.33
N GLU A 255 5.26 1.14 16.09
CA GLU A 255 4.55 1.00 17.36
C GLU A 255 3.22 1.77 17.30
N VAL A 256 2.16 1.18 17.86
CA VAL A 256 0.89 1.84 18.14
C VAL A 256 0.69 1.87 19.64
N ASP A 257 0.39 3.05 20.18
CA ASP A 257 0.26 3.28 21.63
C ASP A 257 -1.10 2.81 22.17
N ALA A 258 -1.12 2.34 23.41
CA ALA A 258 -2.36 1.93 24.08
C ALA A 258 -3.36 3.08 24.27
N ALA A 259 -2.89 4.34 24.27
CA ALA A 259 -3.72 5.53 24.35
C ALA A 259 -4.56 5.78 23.08
N LEU A 260 -4.11 5.28 21.92
CA LEU A 260 -4.84 5.33 20.65
C LEU A 260 -4.69 3.99 19.91
N PRO A 261 -5.38 2.93 20.35
CA PRO A 261 -5.17 1.55 19.88
C PRO A 261 -5.90 1.29 18.55
N GLY A 262 -5.70 2.17 17.56
CA GLY A 262 -6.32 2.11 16.23
C GLY A 262 -5.72 1.05 15.30
N GLY A 263 -4.72 0.30 15.76
CA GLY A 263 -4.00 -0.71 14.99
C GLY A 263 -3.14 -0.14 13.88
N LEU A 264 -2.49 -1.05 13.15
CA LEU A 264 -1.56 -0.75 12.07
C LEU A 264 -1.68 -1.80 10.96
N ALA A 265 -1.71 -1.34 9.73
CA ALA A 265 -1.39 -2.16 8.58
C ALA A 265 -0.12 -1.64 7.89
N LEU A 266 0.78 -2.56 7.54
CA LEU A 266 1.96 -2.27 6.72
C LEU A 266 1.81 -2.94 5.36
N TYR A 267 2.04 -2.17 4.30
CA TYR A 267 1.81 -2.58 2.92
C TYR A 267 3.14 -2.80 2.21
N GLY A 268 3.22 -3.84 1.37
CA GLY A 268 4.37 -4.10 0.50
C GLY A 268 4.14 -3.61 -0.92
N GLU A 269 5.16 -3.73 -1.78
CA GLU A 269 5.15 -3.20 -3.16
C GLU A 269 4.00 -3.70 -4.06
N ASP A 270 3.37 -4.81 -3.66
CA ASP A 270 2.34 -5.55 -4.37
C ASP A 270 0.92 -5.30 -3.85
N PHE A 271 0.74 -4.49 -2.81
CA PHE A 271 -0.54 -4.30 -2.14
C PHE A 271 -0.67 -2.86 -1.61
N GLY A 272 -1.87 -2.30 -1.55
CA GLY A 272 -2.10 -0.91 -1.17
C GLY A 272 -2.25 0.03 -2.36
N ARG A 273 -1.71 1.24 -2.22
CA ARG A 273 -1.79 2.34 -3.20
C ARG A 273 -0.48 2.61 -3.91
N TYR A 274 0.65 2.45 -3.23
CA TYR A 274 1.97 2.81 -3.73
C TYR A 274 2.77 1.54 -4.03
N PRO A 275 3.44 1.42 -5.19
CA PRO A 275 4.30 0.28 -5.50
C PRO A 275 5.65 0.43 -4.77
N VAL A 276 5.58 0.51 -3.44
CA VAL A 276 6.68 0.76 -2.53
C VAL A 276 6.64 -0.34 -1.47
N GLU A 277 7.79 -0.96 -1.28
CA GLU A 277 8.03 -1.81 -0.13
C GLU A 277 8.73 -0.98 0.96
N PRO A 278 8.51 -1.26 2.26
CA PRO A 278 9.25 -0.59 3.33
C PRO A 278 10.77 -0.65 3.09
N ALA A 279 11.44 0.51 3.10
CA ALA A 279 12.84 0.64 2.69
C ALA A 279 13.55 1.87 3.23
#